data_AF-A0A7C1BLM3-F1
#
_entry.id   AF-A0A7C1BLM3-F1
#
_cell.length_a   1.000
_cell.length_b   1.000
_cell.length_c   1.000
_cell.angle_alpha   90.00
_cell.angle_beta   90.00
_cell.angle_gamma   90.00
#
_symmetry.space_group_name_H-M   'P 1'
#
loop_
_entity.id
_entity.type
_entity.pdbx_description
1 polymer ?
#
loop_
_entity_poly.entity_id
_entity_poly.type
_entity_poly.pdbx_seq_one_letter_code
_entity_poly.pdbx_strand_id
1 'polypeptide(L)' 'GYPVHRPVLGFNKTETEETARKIGVSEVTTRKAASCSAAPKKPATKAELEKVKKAEEKLPIERMVEESVKTAKIITV' A
#
# COMPACT_ATOMS: atom_id res chain seq x y z
N GLY A 1 18.05 -4.07 6.41
CA GLY A 1 16.66 -4.11 5.95
C GLY A 1 15.80 -4.71 7.03
N TYR A 2 14.55 -4.28 7.14
CA TYR A 2 13.59 -4.78 8.14
C TYR A 2 12.79 -5.96 7.56
N PRO A 3 12.38 -6.94 8.39
CA PRO A 3 11.51 -8.02 7.93
C PRO A 3 10.14 -7.45 7.56
N VAL A 4 9.63 -7.84 6.38
CA VAL A 4 8.26 -7.50 5.96
C VAL A 4 7.36 -8.68 6.29
N HIS A 5 6.63 -8.57 7.39
CA HIS A 5 5.63 -9.56 7.77
C HIS A 5 4.44 -9.47 6.80
N ARG A 6 3.97 -10.62 6.29
CA ARG A 6 2.78 -10.72 5.44
C ARG A 6 1.76 -11.67 6.08
N PRO A 7 1.03 -11.23 7.14
CA PRO A 7 0.19 -12.11 7.95
C PRO A 7 -0.96 -12.76 7.18
N VAL A 8 -1.44 -12.10 6.12
CA VAL A 8 -2.54 -12.56 5.26
C VAL A 8 -2.04 -13.32 4.02
N LEU A 9 -0.74 -13.65 3.94
CA LEU A 9 -0.19 -14.40 2.81
C LEU A 9 -0.76 -15.82 2.80
N GLY A 10 -1.38 -16.21 1.68
CA GLY A 10 -2.03 -17.51 1.53
C GLY A 10 -3.52 -17.52 1.87
N PHE A 11 -4.05 -16.43 2.42
CA PHE A 11 -5.49 -16.28 2.64
C PHE A 11 -6.16 -15.99 1.30
N ASN A 12 -7.30 -16.63 1.07
CA ASN A 12 -8.21 -16.22 0.01
C ASN A 12 -9.05 -15.01 0.46
N LYS A 13 -9.88 -14.51 -0.45
CA LYS A 13 -10.72 -13.32 -0.20
C LYS A 13 -11.68 -13.54 0.97
N THR A 14 -12.37 -14.69 1.01
CA THR A 14 -13.36 -15.02 2.03
C THR A 14 -12.73 -15.12 3.42
N GLU A 15 -11.57 -15.76 3.55
CA GLU A 15 -10.85 -15.89 4.82
C GLU A 15 -10.44 -14.53 5.40
N THR A 16 -10.01 -13.62 4.53
CA THR A 16 -9.67 -12.24 4.91
C THR A 16 -10.91 -11.48 5.38
N GLU A 17 -12.03 -11.62 4.68
CA GLU A 17 -13.31 -10.99 5.04
C GLU A 17 -13.89 -11.53 6.35
N GLU A 18 -13.81 -12.84 6.58
CA GLU A 18 -14.22 -13.45 7.85
C GLU A 18 -13.37 -12.97 9.01
N THR A 19 -12.06 -12.84 8.81
CA THR A 19 -11.15 -12.30 9.81
C THR A 19 -11.52 -10.85 10.14
N ALA A 20 -11.79 -10.01 9.13
CA ALA A 20 -12.26 -8.64 9.30
C ALA A 20 -13.60 -8.56 10.06
N ARG A 21 -14.53 -9.49 9.81
CA ARG A 21 -15.81 -9.58 10.54
C ARG A 21 -15.60 -9.99 12.00
N LYS A 22 -14.72 -10.97 12.26
CA LYS A 22 -14.39 -11.45 13.61
C LYS A 22 -13.80 -10.33 14.49
N ILE A 23 -12.98 -9.45 13.91
CA ILE A 23 -12.39 -8.31 14.63
C ILE A 23 -13.25 -7.03 14.59
N GLY A 24 -14.41 -7.07 13.92
CA GLY A 24 -15.37 -5.96 13.90
C GLY A 24 -15.02 -4.79 12.97
N VAL A 25 -14.12 -4.94 11.99
CA VAL A 25 -13.71 -3.84 11.09
C VAL A 25 -14.37 -3.87 9.71
N SER A 26 -15.18 -4.90 9.42
CA SER A 26 -15.78 -5.12 8.11
C SER A 26 -16.59 -3.93 7.57
N GLU A 27 -17.30 -3.21 8.45
CA GLU A 27 -18.12 -2.06 8.05
C GLU A 27 -17.29 -0.86 7.57
N VAL A 28 -16.11 -0.65 8.16
CA VAL A 28 -15.23 0.46 7.78
C VAL A 28 -14.51 0.13 6.48
N THR A 29 -14.05 -1.11 6.32
CA THR A 29 -13.27 -1.55 5.16
C THR A 29 -14.10 -1.67 3.87
N THR A 30 -15.40 -1.93 4.00
CA THR A 30 -16.30 -2.12 2.83
C THR A 30 -16.76 -0.80 2.22
N ARG A 31 -16.50 0.34 2.88
CA ARG A 31 -16.84 1.67 2.35
C ARG A 31 -16.05 1.91 1.06
N LYS A 32 -16.71 2.47 0.04
CA LYS A 32 -16.05 2.83 -1.23
C LYS A 32 -14.95 3.85 -0.96
N ALA A 33 -13.70 3.45 -1.16
CA ALA A 33 -12.56 4.36 -1.19
C ALA A 33 -12.38 4.94 -2.59
N ALA A 34 -11.90 6.18 -2.68
CA ALA A 34 -11.48 6.76 -3.95
C ALA A 34 -10.32 5.91 -4.53
N SER A 35 -10.43 5.53 -5.80
CA SER A 35 -9.34 4.84 -6.49
C SER A 35 -8.17 5.81 -6.69
N CYS A 36 -6.93 5.29 -6.62
CA CYS A 36 -5.75 6.08 -6.92
C CYS A 36 -5.80 6.54 -8.38
N SER A 37 -5.84 7.86 -8.60
CA SER A 37 -5.87 8.47 -9.94
C SER A 37 -4.58 8.21 -10.74
N ALA A 38 -3.48 7.88 -10.08
CA ALA A 38 -2.21 7.52 -10.71
C ALA A 38 -2.12 6.05 -11.16
N ALA A 39 -3.13 5.22 -10.87
CA ALA A 39 -3.12 3.81 -11.26
C ALA A 39 -3.21 3.67 -12.80
N PRO A 40 -2.24 3.02 -13.46
CA PRO A 40 -2.26 2.85 -14.91
C PRO A 40 -3.32 1.82 -15.34
N LYS A 41 -3.88 1.97 -16.54
CA LYS A 41 -4.85 1.02 -17.11
C LYS A 41 -4.30 -0.41 -17.26
N LYS A 42 -2.99 -0.55 -17.43
CA LYS A 42 -2.28 -1.83 -17.60
C LYS A 42 -1.10 -1.89 -16.62
N PRO A 43 -1.32 -2.35 -15.37
CA PRO A 43 -0.25 -2.46 -14.39
C PRO A 43 0.74 -3.57 -14.79
N ALA A 44 2.01 -3.38 -14.48
CA ALA A 44 3.03 -4.42 -14.67
C ALA A 44 2.80 -5.54 -13.65
N THR A 45 2.47 -6.74 -14.11
CA THR A 45 2.28 -7.93 -13.25
C THR A 45 3.60 -8.54 -12.79
N LYS A 46 4.69 -8.29 -13.52
CA LYS A 46 6.07 -8.64 -13.15
C LYS A 46 6.96 -7.42 -13.33
N ALA A 47 7.33 -6.79 -12.23
CA ALA A 47 8.26 -5.66 -12.24
C ALA A 47 9.72 -6.14 -12.23
N GLU A 48 10.56 -5.56 -13.07
CA GLU A 48 12.01 -5.79 -13.08
C GLU A 48 12.72 -4.67 -12.31
N LEU A 49 13.59 -5.04 -11.37
CA LEU A 49 14.25 -4.09 -10.49
C LEU A 49 15.04 -3.01 -11.24
N GLU A 50 15.70 -3.37 -12.33
CA GLU A 50 16.47 -2.41 -13.15
C GLU A 50 15.57 -1.32 -13.76
N LYS A 51 14.38 -1.69 -14.23
CA LYS A 51 13.42 -0.74 -14.82
C LYS A 51 12.88 0.21 -13.76
N VAL A 52 12.64 -0.29 -12.54
CA VAL A 52 12.20 0.52 -11.41
C VAL A 52 13.27 1.55 -11.03
N LYS A 53 14.52 1.12 -10.82
CA LYS A 53 15.63 2.02 -10.47
C LYS A 53 15.84 3.12 -11.51
N LYS A 54 15.83 2.78 -12.81
CA LYS A 54 15.92 3.77 -13.91
C LYS A 54 14.76 4.78 -13.94
N ALA A 55 13.59 4.38 -13.47
CA ALA A 55 12.45 5.30 -13.34
C ALA A 55 12.61 6.21 -12.12
N GLU A 56 13.11 5.67 -11.00
CA GLU A 56 13.40 6.41 -9.77
C GLU A 56 14.47 7.48 -9.97
N GLU A 57 15.50 7.25 -10.81
CA GLU A 57 16.53 8.25 -11.15
C GLU A 57 15.95 9.56 -11.74
N LYS A 58 14.76 9.51 -12.34
CA LYS A 58 14.09 10.69 -12.91
C LYS A 58 13.27 11.47 -11.88
N LEU A 59 13.22 10.99 -10.64
CA LEU A 59 12.39 11.53 -9.58
C LEU A 59 13.26 11.86 -8.35
N PRO A 60 13.00 12.98 -7.66
CA PRO A 60 13.73 13.31 -6.42
C PRO A 60 13.16 12.52 -5.22
N ILE A 61 13.33 11.20 -5.23
CA ILE A 61 12.70 10.27 -4.27
C ILE A 61 13.09 10.60 -2.83
N GLU A 62 14.37 10.86 -2.54
CA GLU A 62 14.86 11.15 -1.19
C GLU A 62 14.15 12.36 -0.60
N ARG A 63 14.03 13.44 -1.38
CA ARG A 63 13.35 14.67 -0.97
C ARG A 63 11.86 14.41 -0.73
N MET A 64 11.20 13.68 -1.63
CA MET A 64 9.77 13.37 -1.50
C MET A 64 9.47 12.56 -0.24
N VAL A 65 10.33 11.60 0.09
CA VAL A 65 10.20 10.78 1.31
C VAL A 65 10.38 11.65 2.55
N GLU A 66 11.41 12.49 2.58
CA GLU A 66 11.68 13.37 3.72
C GLU A 66 10.53 14.35 3.99
N GLU A 67 10.00 15.01 2.94
CA GLU A 67 8.85 15.90 3.04
C GLU A 67 7.58 15.16 3.52
N SER A 68 7.34 13.94 3.03
CA SER A 68 6.18 13.13 3.40
C SER A 68 6.22 12.68 4.85
N VAL A 69 7.39 12.29 5.36
CA VAL A 69 7.56 11.89 6.77
C VAL A 69 7.45 13.10 7.70
N LYS A 70 8.05 14.25 7.34
CA LYS A 70 7.98 15.48 8.14
C LYS A 70 6.55 16.01 8.30
N THR A 71 5.71 15.84 7.28
CA THR A 71 4.32 16.34 7.27
C THR A 71 3.30 15.34 7.81
N ALA A 72 3.73 14.12 8.17
CA ALA A 72 2.86 13.11 8.73
C ALA A 72 2.23 13.58 10.06
N LYS A 73 0.90 13.47 10.17
CA LYS A 73 0.17 13.86 11.36
C LYS A 73 -0.02 12.67 12.28
N ILE A 74 0.35 12.82 13.55
CA ILE A 74 0.03 11.87 14.60
C ILE A 74 -1.28 12.32 15.24
N ILE A 75 -2.33 11.51 15.10
CA ILE A 75 -3.61 11.72 15.78
C ILE A 75 -3.56 10.88 17.04
N THR A 76 -3.45 11.53 18.19
CA THR A 76 -3.55 10.86 19.50
C THR A 76 -5.03 10.79 19.89
N VAL A 77 -5.46 9.63 20.39
CA VAL A 77 -6.83 9.35 20.85
C VAL A 77 -6.94 9.66 22.34
#